data_AF-A0A0H5R5V6-F1
#
_entry.id   AF-A0A0H5R5V6-F1
#
_cell.length_a   1.000
_cell.length_b   1.000
_cell.length_c   1.000
_cell.angle_alpha   90.00
_cell.angle_beta   90.00
_cell.angle_gamma   90.00
#
_symmetry.space_group_name_H-M   'P 1'
#
loop_
_entity.id
_entity.type
_entity.pdbx_description
1 polymer ?
#
loop_
_entity_poly.entity_id
_entity_poly.type
_entity_poly.pdbx_seq_one_letter_code
_entity_poly.pdbx_strand_id
1 'polypeptide(L)'
;RDQCHKWLYSVNGIRDVIPRLYLSIAIIPCLRRIIAHDLQSTIDRIARMSRAISHPIISAYTRMYTSMQCVRSLNLVVDMIQDQIRVMYPRCDEAHIFRIAPALNWMMNMVYDYGPTPLPSLLLSYTKYSTDPALLVLIVDHIRPDHILEHSQQILDIIVENHRINSGNLTSLIKSVAAAQKPVSPSLFTGLRRAVFRLDNDHLIMELSECLMSIALNYVDPLPSDTFLSFYHDVISTYHLCNDTSKIARLMDIIINSRDLYRTLQIMANPVEMLLLIHDRDMLSSFLLKIIAMIPVSNESIDMMSSIFFSIESSNMHIDSQVIKEYITEISTPNATDDIPEHRSTLHRLMRAHSQLSCYWGPLFIDQALNILHSAHNQSHMDVEAYEFIGQCLEFCESILPLIKGQLDPYKRVIQSALQTGMISNAQAVVNLAIESSMDWNDFDQIQLQTIISTMNANAN
;
A
#
# COMPACT_ATOMS: atom_id res chain seq x y z
N ARG A 1 -45.88 -26.99 33.67
CA ARG A 1 -46.24 -27.37 32.28
C ARG A 1 -47.59 -26.80 31.87
N ASP A 2 -48.65 -27.12 32.61
CA ASP A 2 -50.03 -26.72 32.28
C ASP A 2 -50.25 -25.22 32.22
N GLN A 3 -49.58 -24.45 33.07
CA GLN A 3 -49.67 -22.99 33.06
C GLN A 3 -49.12 -22.37 31.76
N CYS A 4 -48.04 -22.92 31.20
CA CYS A 4 -47.50 -22.42 29.93
C CYS A 4 -48.39 -22.81 28.74
N HIS A 5 -49.03 -23.98 28.77
CA HIS A 5 -50.04 -24.33 27.77
C HIS A 5 -51.27 -23.41 27.84
N LYS A 6 -51.73 -23.07 29.06
CA LYS A 6 -52.82 -22.10 29.26
C LYS A 6 -52.44 -20.72 28.71
N TRP A 7 -51.22 -20.24 28.97
CA TRP A 7 -50.73 -18.98 28.40
C TRP A 7 -50.64 -19.02 26.88
N LEU A 8 -50.13 -20.10 26.29
CA LEU A 8 -50.08 -20.27 24.83
C LEU A 8 -51.48 -20.23 24.21
N TYR A 9 -52.46 -20.89 24.84
CA TYR A 9 -53.84 -20.89 24.40
C TYR A 9 -54.46 -19.49 24.47
N SER A 10 -54.25 -18.77 25.58
CA SER A 10 -54.72 -17.38 25.72
C SER A 10 -54.10 -16.45 24.69
N VAL A 11 -52.80 -16.59 24.40
CA VAL A 11 -52.13 -15.79 23.36
C VAL A 11 -52.67 -16.11 21.95
N ASN A 12 -52.98 -17.38 21.65
CA ASN A 12 -53.58 -17.75 20.37
C ASN A 12 -54.96 -17.11 20.16
N GLY A 13 -55.69 -16.79 21.24
CA GLY A 13 -57.00 -16.11 21.18
C GLY A 13 -56.94 -14.61 20.83
N ILE A 14 -55.75 -14.00 20.79
CA ILE A 14 -55.58 -12.61 20.38
C ILE A 14 -55.85 -12.48 18.87
N ARG A 15 -56.74 -11.55 18.51
CA ARG A 15 -57.17 -11.34 17.12
C ARG A 15 -56.09 -10.65 16.28
N ASP A 16 -55.41 -9.65 16.86
CA ASP A 16 -54.39 -8.88 16.17
C ASP A 16 -53.08 -9.66 16.00
N VAL A 17 -52.52 -9.64 14.79
CA VAL A 17 -51.35 -10.45 14.42
C VAL A 17 -50.09 -10.00 15.16
N ILE A 18 -49.85 -8.69 15.28
CA ILE A 18 -48.61 -8.15 15.87
C ILE A 18 -48.51 -8.47 17.38
N PRO A 19 -49.50 -8.10 18.23
CA PRO A 19 -49.40 -8.40 19.66
C PRO A 19 -49.33 -9.90 19.93
N ARG A 20 -50.09 -10.70 19.15
CA ARG A 20 -50.06 -12.17 19.22
C ARG A 20 -48.66 -12.72 18.92
N LEU A 21 -48.00 -12.21 17.88
CA LEU A 21 -46.64 -12.63 17.50
C LEU A 21 -45.62 -12.31 18.60
N TYR A 22 -45.56 -11.07 19.06
CA TYR A 22 -44.60 -10.66 20.07
C TYR A 22 -44.79 -11.39 21.41
N LEU A 23 -46.04 -11.60 21.83
CA LEU A 23 -46.32 -12.41 23.03
C LEU A 23 -45.97 -13.88 22.82
N SER A 24 -46.20 -14.43 21.62
CA SER A 24 -45.79 -15.80 21.29
C SER A 24 -44.26 -15.96 21.36
N ILE A 25 -43.51 -14.98 20.83
CA ILE A 25 -42.04 -14.93 20.89
C ILE A 25 -41.56 -14.84 22.34
N ALA A 26 -42.16 -13.95 23.15
CA ALA A 26 -41.79 -13.76 24.55
C ALA A 26 -42.01 -15.00 25.43
N ILE A 27 -42.93 -15.88 25.04
CA ILE A 27 -43.20 -17.14 25.76
C ILE A 27 -42.21 -18.26 25.38
N ILE A 28 -41.48 -18.15 24.26
CA ILE A 28 -40.54 -19.19 23.79
C ILE A 28 -39.51 -19.61 24.85
N PRO A 29 -38.83 -18.71 25.60
CA PRO A 29 -37.88 -19.11 26.63
C PRO A 29 -38.49 -20.03 27.71
N CYS A 30 -39.77 -19.82 28.05
CA CYS A 30 -40.50 -20.67 28.98
C CYS A 30 -40.80 -22.04 28.35
N LEU A 31 -41.21 -22.08 27.08
CA LEU A 31 -41.47 -23.33 26.34
C LEU A 31 -40.20 -24.16 26.20
N ARG A 32 -39.05 -23.53 25.93
CA ARG A 32 -37.75 -24.21 25.79
C ARG A 32 -37.37 -25.01 27.04
N ARG A 33 -37.76 -24.55 28.23
CA ARG A 33 -37.49 -25.24 29.51
C ARG A 33 -38.45 -26.38 29.82
N ILE A 34 -39.67 -26.34 29.27
CA ILE A 34 -40.78 -27.17 29.75
C ILE A 34 -41.23 -28.20 28.71
N ILE A 35 -41.12 -27.89 27.41
CA ILE A 35 -41.66 -28.68 26.31
C ILE A 35 -40.70 -28.60 25.11
N ALA A 36 -39.59 -29.33 25.17
CA ALA A 36 -38.58 -29.32 24.10
C ALA A 36 -39.10 -29.87 22.76
N HIS A 37 -40.04 -30.84 22.79
CA HIS A 37 -40.55 -31.50 21.57
C HIS A 37 -41.46 -30.62 20.70
N ASP A 38 -42.22 -29.68 21.28
CA ASP A 38 -43.16 -28.80 20.54
C ASP A 38 -42.55 -27.43 20.20
N LEU A 39 -41.31 -27.19 20.59
CA LEU A 39 -40.66 -25.90 20.41
C LEU A 39 -40.47 -25.57 18.92
N GLN A 40 -40.00 -26.54 18.13
CA GLN A 40 -39.74 -26.29 16.71
C GLN A 40 -41.03 -26.03 15.92
N SER A 41 -42.09 -26.80 16.17
CA SER A 41 -43.38 -26.58 15.50
C SER A 41 -44.00 -25.24 15.87
N THR A 42 -43.80 -24.78 17.11
CA THR A 42 -44.22 -23.45 17.56
C THR A 42 -43.42 -22.35 16.86
N ILE A 43 -42.09 -22.52 16.75
CA ILE A 43 -41.20 -21.60 16.03
C ILE A 43 -41.59 -21.50 14.54
N ASP A 44 -41.78 -22.64 13.86
CA ASP A 44 -42.16 -22.67 12.44
C ASP A 44 -43.51 -21.96 12.21
N ARG A 45 -44.45 -22.13 13.15
CA ARG A 45 -45.74 -21.44 13.12
C ARG A 45 -45.57 -19.92 13.26
N ILE A 46 -44.72 -19.47 14.19
CA ILE A 46 -44.43 -18.04 14.40
C ILE A 46 -43.75 -17.45 13.16
N ALA A 47 -42.77 -18.15 12.58
CA ALA A 47 -42.12 -17.71 11.35
C ALA A 47 -43.11 -17.60 10.18
N ARG A 48 -44.01 -18.59 9.99
CA ARG A 48 -45.10 -18.50 9.00
C ARG A 48 -46.02 -17.31 9.25
N MET A 49 -46.38 -17.04 10.50
CA MET A 49 -47.23 -15.90 10.85
C MET A 49 -46.53 -14.55 10.59
N SER A 50 -45.21 -14.47 10.74
CA SER A 50 -44.44 -13.24 10.46
C SER A 50 -44.54 -12.79 8.98
N ARG A 51 -44.80 -13.73 8.05
CA ARG A 51 -45.03 -13.45 6.62
C ARG A 51 -46.31 -12.66 6.36
N ALA A 52 -47.29 -12.73 7.26
CA ALA A 52 -48.57 -12.03 7.12
C ALA A 52 -48.49 -10.52 7.42
N ILE A 53 -47.37 -10.04 7.98
CA ILE A 53 -47.16 -8.63 8.30
C ILE A 53 -46.89 -7.87 7.00
N SER A 54 -47.76 -6.94 6.62
CA SER A 54 -47.63 -6.16 5.38
C SER A 54 -46.64 -5.00 5.44
N HIS A 55 -46.36 -4.47 6.64
CA HIS A 55 -45.48 -3.32 6.83
C HIS A 55 -44.01 -3.76 6.86
N PRO A 56 -43.12 -3.22 6.00
CA PRO A 56 -41.78 -3.77 5.79
C PRO A 56 -40.86 -3.65 7.01
N ILE A 57 -40.88 -2.51 7.72
CA ILE A 57 -40.13 -2.30 8.99
C ILE A 57 -40.61 -3.27 10.08
N ILE A 58 -41.92 -3.31 10.34
CA ILE A 58 -42.49 -4.19 11.38
C ILE A 58 -42.18 -5.65 11.05
N SER A 59 -42.27 -6.05 9.77
CA SER A 59 -41.94 -7.41 9.34
C SER A 59 -40.47 -7.73 9.60
N ALA A 60 -39.54 -6.83 9.26
CA ALA A 60 -38.11 -7.01 9.48
C ALA A 60 -37.77 -7.22 10.96
N TYR A 61 -38.26 -6.33 11.84
CA TYR A 61 -38.00 -6.44 13.27
C TYR A 61 -38.69 -7.64 13.90
N THR A 62 -39.92 -7.98 13.48
CA THR A 62 -40.60 -9.18 13.98
C THR A 62 -39.82 -10.44 13.63
N ARG A 63 -39.28 -10.51 12.39
CA ARG A 63 -38.42 -11.62 11.96
C ARG A 63 -37.12 -11.64 12.72
N MET A 64 -36.46 -10.50 12.95
CA MET A 64 -35.26 -10.41 13.79
C MET A 64 -35.51 -10.98 15.19
N TYR A 65 -36.57 -10.55 15.88
CA TYR A 65 -36.92 -11.09 17.20
C TYR A 65 -37.28 -12.58 17.17
N THR A 66 -37.89 -13.05 16.07
CA THR A 66 -38.15 -14.48 15.86
C THR A 66 -36.83 -15.23 15.71
N SER A 67 -35.91 -14.74 14.87
CA SER A 67 -34.58 -15.31 14.63
C SER A 67 -33.78 -15.45 15.92
N MET A 68 -33.83 -14.48 16.83
CA MET A 68 -33.24 -14.59 18.18
C MET A 68 -33.66 -15.84 18.96
N GLN A 69 -34.88 -16.33 18.71
CA GLN A 69 -35.40 -17.53 19.35
C GLN A 69 -35.10 -18.81 18.56
N CYS A 70 -34.62 -18.69 17.32
CA CYS A 70 -34.41 -19.76 16.33
C CYS A 70 -32.95 -20.22 16.20
N VAL A 71 -32.09 -20.04 17.22
CA VAL A 71 -30.64 -20.37 17.17
C VAL A 71 -30.34 -21.79 16.67
N ARG A 72 -31.29 -22.73 16.80
CA ARG A 72 -31.12 -24.13 16.36
C ARG A 72 -31.54 -24.41 14.91
N SER A 73 -32.16 -23.46 14.22
CA SER A 73 -32.82 -23.66 12.92
C SER A 73 -32.46 -22.52 11.97
N LEU A 74 -31.18 -22.46 11.57
CA LEU A 74 -30.63 -21.37 10.76
C LEU A 74 -31.24 -21.29 9.36
N ASN A 75 -31.66 -22.41 8.79
CA ASN A 75 -32.41 -22.43 7.52
C ASN A 75 -33.68 -21.57 7.59
N LEU A 76 -34.36 -21.57 8.74
CA LEU A 76 -35.55 -20.74 8.94
C LEU A 76 -35.20 -19.24 8.98
N VAL A 77 -34.04 -18.89 9.52
CA VAL A 77 -33.53 -17.51 9.53
C VAL A 77 -33.20 -17.07 8.11
N VAL A 78 -32.56 -17.93 7.31
CA VAL A 78 -32.29 -17.67 5.89
C VAL A 78 -33.60 -17.47 5.13
N ASP A 79 -34.60 -18.33 5.31
CA ASP A 79 -35.92 -18.19 4.70
C ASP A 79 -36.57 -16.85 5.08
N MET A 80 -36.47 -16.43 6.34
CA MET A 80 -37.02 -15.15 6.80
C MET A 80 -36.31 -13.94 6.18
N ILE A 81 -35.00 -14.01 5.97
CA ILE A 81 -34.24 -12.97 5.26
C ILE A 81 -34.66 -12.95 3.78
N GLN A 82 -34.71 -14.11 3.12
CA GLN A 82 -35.12 -14.22 1.72
C GLN A 82 -36.56 -13.73 1.51
N ASP A 83 -37.48 -14.08 2.40
CA ASP A 83 -38.86 -13.58 2.37
C ASP A 83 -38.90 -12.06 2.54
N GLN A 84 -37.94 -11.46 3.27
CA GLN A 84 -37.92 -10.02 3.54
C GLN A 84 -37.47 -9.29 2.27
N ILE A 85 -36.41 -9.81 1.63
CA ILE A 85 -35.91 -9.35 0.34
C ILE A 85 -36.98 -9.52 -0.74
N ARG A 86 -37.62 -10.69 -0.82
CA ARG A 86 -38.57 -11.03 -1.89
C ARG A 86 -39.90 -10.30 -1.79
N VAL A 87 -40.48 -10.22 -0.60
CA VAL A 87 -41.88 -9.78 -0.43
C VAL A 87 -41.99 -8.33 0.01
N MET A 88 -41.08 -7.89 0.88
CA MET A 88 -41.19 -6.60 1.54
C MET A 88 -40.34 -5.53 0.88
N TYR A 89 -39.16 -5.90 0.38
CA TYR A 89 -38.25 -4.94 -0.22
C TYR A 89 -38.79 -4.20 -1.45
N PRO A 90 -39.54 -4.84 -2.38
CA PRO A 90 -40.18 -4.14 -3.49
C PRO A 90 -41.21 -3.08 -3.07
N ARG A 91 -41.56 -3.02 -1.77
CA ARG A 91 -42.51 -2.06 -1.19
C ARG A 91 -41.82 -1.00 -0.34
N CYS A 92 -40.49 -1.01 -0.26
CA CYS A 92 -39.70 -0.05 0.51
C CYS A 92 -39.34 1.17 -0.35
N ASP A 93 -39.35 2.35 0.27
CA ASP A 93 -38.58 3.49 -0.21
C ASP A 93 -37.20 3.52 0.48
N GLU A 94 -36.34 4.46 0.10
CA GLU A 94 -35.00 4.64 0.66
C GLU A 94 -35.00 4.79 2.19
N ALA A 95 -35.99 5.49 2.77
CA ALA A 95 -36.11 5.67 4.21
C ALA A 95 -36.46 4.36 4.93
N HIS A 96 -37.26 3.50 4.31
CA HIS A 96 -37.54 2.16 4.84
C HIS A 96 -36.30 1.28 4.84
N ILE A 97 -35.47 1.34 3.79
CA ILE A 97 -34.25 0.53 3.65
C ILE A 97 -33.30 0.81 4.82
N PHE A 98 -33.02 2.09 5.08
CA PHE A 98 -32.17 2.49 6.19
C PHE A 98 -32.69 2.01 7.56
N ARG A 99 -34.01 2.03 7.77
CA ARG A 99 -34.63 1.58 9.02
C ARG A 99 -34.68 0.05 9.17
N ILE A 100 -34.64 -0.68 8.07
CA ILE A 100 -34.65 -2.15 8.06
C ILE A 100 -33.22 -2.71 8.22
N ALA A 101 -32.22 -1.93 7.81
CA ALA A 101 -30.81 -2.29 7.84
C ALA A 101 -30.35 -2.96 9.15
N PRO A 102 -30.63 -2.42 10.36
CA PRO A 102 -30.15 -3.03 11.61
C PRO A 102 -30.76 -4.41 11.86
N ALA A 103 -32.02 -4.60 11.49
CA ALA A 103 -32.72 -5.88 11.68
C ALA A 103 -32.21 -6.95 10.72
N LEU A 104 -32.00 -6.59 9.45
CA LEU A 104 -31.38 -7.48 8.47
C LEU A 104 -29.94 -7.82 8.86
N ASN A 105 -29.14 -6.83 9.27
CA ASN A 105 -27.77 -7.02 9.75
C ASN A 105 -27.71 -8.04 10.89
N TRP A 106 -28.57 -7.88 11.90
CA TRP A 106 -28.60 -8.81 13.03
C TRP A 106 -28.91 -10.25 12.59
N MET A 107 -29.91 -10.44 11.72
CA MET A 107 -30.26 -11.76 11.21
C MET A 107 -29.14 -12.36 10.36
N MET A 108 -28.49 -11.56 9.52
CA MET A 108 -27.36 -11.98 8.70
C MET A 108 -26.19 -12.45 9.58
N ASN A 109 -25.75 -11.64 10.55
CA ASN A 109 -24.69 -12.00 11.50
C ASN A 109 -25.02 -13.30 12.25
N MET A 110 -26.27 -13.47 12.67
CA MET A 110 -26.71 -14.70 13.31
C MET A 110 -26.59 -15.93 12.39
N VAL A 111 -26.88 -15.82 11.09
CA VAL A 111 -26.66 -16.96 10.18
C VAL A 111 -25.17 -17.24 10.03
N TYR A 112 -24.34 -16.20 9.94
CA TYR A 112 -22.89 -16.35 9.79
C TYR A 112 -22.20 -16.97 11.00
N ASP A 113 -22.56 -16.56 12.21
CA ASP A 113 -21.89 -17.04 13.43
C ASP A 113 -22.16 -18.52 13.70
N TYR A 114 -23.26 -19.06 13.20
CA TYR A 114 -23.75 -20.38 13.59
C TYR A 114 -23.95 -21.37 12.42
N GLY A 115 -23.85 -20.96 11.16
CA GLY A 115 -24.24 -21.78 10.00
C GLY A 115 -23.48 -21.53 8.70
N PRO A 116 -23.83 -22.26 7.61
CA PRO A 116 -23.20 -22.09 6.30
C PRO A 116 -23.58 -20.73 5.68
N THR A 117 -22.71 -20.22 4.81
CA THR A 117 -22.87 -18.91 4.17
C THR A 117 -24.15 -18.85 3.32
N PRO A 118 -25.14 -18.00 3.65
CA PRO A 118 -26.37 -17.88 2.86
C PRO A 118 -26.17 -17.04 1.60
N LEU A 119 -25.00 -16.44 1.40
CA LEU A 119 -24.72 -15.42 0.39
C LEU A 119 -25.15 -15.82 -1.03
N PRO A 120 -24.84 -17.01 -1.58
CA PRO A 120 -25.29 -17.39 -2.93
C PRO A 120 -26.82 -17.36 -3.10
N SER A 121 -27.54 -17.82 -2.07
CA SER A 121 -29.01 -17.85 -2.07
C SER A 121 -29.61 -16.45 -1.93
N LEU A 122 -28.93 -15.56 -1.20
CA LEU A 122 -29.30 -14.16 -1.05
C LEU A 122 -29.06 -13.39 -2.34
N LEU A 123 -27.92 -13.60 -3.01
CA LEU A 123 -27.61 -12.99 -4.31
C LEU A 123 -28.61 -13.46 -5.38
N LEU A 124 -28.97 -14.75 -5.40
CA LEU A 124 -30.00 -15.25 -6.31
C LEU A 124 -31.38 -14.61 -6.04
N SER A 125 -31.72 -14.42 -4.76
CA SER A 125 -32.97 -13.75 -4.38
C SER A 125 -32.95 -12.27 -4.73
N TYR A 126 -31.79 -11.61 -4.57
CA TYR A 126 -31.55 -10.26 -5.03
C TYR A 126 -31.78 -10.16 -6.53
N THR A 127 -31.00 -10.84 -7.36
CA THR A 127 -31.08 -10.73 -8.83
C THR A 127 -32.47 -11.04 -9.39
N LYS A 128 -33.23 -11.92 -8.74
CA LYS A 128 -34.57 -12.30 -9.18
C LYS A 128 -35.67 -11.30 -8.79
N TYR A 129 -35.55 -10.62 -7.65
CA TYR A 129 -36.65 -9.85 -7.07
C TYR A 129 -36.34 -8.39 -6.76
N SER A 130 -35.08 -7.96 -6.85
CA SER A 130 -34.65 -6.59 -6.60
C SER A 130 -33.48 -6.19 -7.51
N THR A 131 -33.56 -5.00 -8.07
CA THR A 131 -32.45 -4.34 -8.77
C THR A 131 -32.06 -3.06 -8.03
N ASP A 132 -32.34 -2.97 -6.73
CA ASP A 132 -32.02 -1.78 -5.95
C ASP A 132 -30.55 -1.84 -5.51
N PRO A 133 -29.71 -0.84 -5.86
CA PRO A 133 -28.33 -0.82 -5.43
C PRO A 133 -28.19 -0.70 -3.90
N ALA A 134 -29.09 0.01 -3.21
CA ALA A 134 -28.99 0.18 -1.75
C ALA A 134 -29.11 -1.15 -0.99
N LEU A 135 -29.88 -2.10 -1.53
CA LEU A 135 -29.97 -3.45 -0.97
C LEU A 135 -28.66 -4.22 -1.13
N LEU A 136 -28.02 -4.08 -2.29
CA LEU A 136 -26.76 -4.76 -2.56
C LEU A 136 -25.65 -4.22 -1.65
N VAL A 137 -25.55 -2.89 -1.50
CA VAL A 137 -24.66 -2.27 -0.50
C VAL A 137 -24.95 -2.81 0.89
N LEU A 138 -26.23 -2.88 1.29
CA LEU A 138 -26.60 -3.41 2.60
C LEU A 138 -26.16 -4.86 2.79
N ILE A 139 -26.31 -5.71 1.77
CA ILE A 139 -25.86 -7.09 1.81
C ILE A 139 -24.33 -7.14 1.91
N VAL A 140 -23.60 -6.38 1.09
CA VAL A 140 -22.12 -6.42 1.06
C VAL A 140 -21.51 -5.81 2.33
N ASP A 141 -22.02 -4.71 2.86
CA ASP A 141 -21.45 -4.05 4.06
C ASP A 141 -21.60 -4.86 5.35
N HIS A 142 -22.59 -5.75 5.41
CA HIS A 142 -22.95 -6.46 6.64
C HIS A 142 -22.54 -7.94 6.64
N ILE A 143 -21.87 -8.39 5.59
CA ILE A 143 -21.33 -9.75 5.51
C ILE A 143 -19.85 -9.72 5.85
N ARG A 144 -19.34 -10.80 6.45
CA ARG A 144 -17.91 -10.92 6.74
C ARG A 144 -17.09 -10.78 5.44
N PRO A 145 -16.05 -9.93 5.43
CA PRO A 145 -15.15 -9.72 4.29
C PRO A 145 -14.66 -11.01 3.61
N ASP A 146 -14.32 -12.02 4.41
CA ASP A 146 -13.86 -13.33 3.95
C ASP A 146 -14.80 -14.01 2.95
N HIS A 147 -16.09 -13.98 3.22
CA HIS A 147 -17.09 -14.64 2.39
C HIS A 147 -17.50 -13.78 1.19
N ILE A 148 -17.38 -12.46 1.32
CA ILE A 148 -17.53 -11.55 0.19
C ILE A 148 -16.42 -11.83 -0.82
N LEU A 149 -15.19 -12.05 -0.36
CA LEU A 149 -14.08 -12.40 -1.24
C LEU A 149 -14.33 -13.70 -2.02
N GLU A 150 -14.85 -14.75 -1.36
CA GLU A 150 -15.19 -16.04 -2.00
C GLU A 150 -16.22 -15.90 -3.14
N HIS A 151 -17.15 -14.96 -3.01
CA HIS A 151 -18.23 -14.72 -3.97
C HIS A 151 -18.09 -13.39 -4.75
N SER A 152 -16.92 -12.75 -4.64
CA SER A 152 -16.67 -11.41 -5.16
C SER A 152 -16.82 -11.31 -6.68
N GLN A 153 -16.43 -12.34 -7.42
CA GLN A 153 -16.61 -12.40 -8.87
C GLN A 153 -18.10 -12.36 -9.24
N GLN A 154 -18.93 -13.18 -8.56
CA GLN A 154 -20.37 -13.19 -8.79
C GLN A 154 -21.01 -11.84 -8.46
N ILE A 155 -20.58 -11.19 -7.38
CA ILE A 155 -21.07 -9.86 -7.00
C ILE A 155 -20.65 -8.81 -8.04
N LEU A 156 -19.41 -8.86 -8.52
CA LEU A 156 -18.91 -7.97 -9.56
C LEU A 156 -19.72 -8.12 -10.85
N ASP A 157 -19.99 -9.35 -11.28
CA ASP A 157 -20.79 -9.62 -12.47
C ASP A 157 -22.20 -9.03 -12.32
N ILE A 158 -22.84 -9.19 -11.14
CA ILE A 158 -24.14 -8.57 -10.84
C ILE A 158 -24.08 -7.05 -10.92
N ILE A 159 -23.02 -6.41 -10.42
CA ILE A 159 -22.84 -4.96 -10.46
C ILE A 159 -22.69 -4.48 -11.90
N VAL A 160 -21.91 -5.19 -12.72
CA VAL A 160 -21.63 -4.82 -14.12
C VAL A 160 -22.84 -5.05 -15.02
N GLU A 161 -23.62 -6.12 -14.80
CA GLU A 161 -24.77 -6.49 -15.63
C GLU A 161 -26.05 -5.70 -15.30
N ASN A 162 -26.35 -5.50 -14.01
CA ASN A 162 -27.67 -5.01 -13.59
C ASN A 162 -27.71 -3.51 -13.26
N HIS A 163 -26.56 -2.88 -13.04
CA HIS A 163 -26.48 -1.47 -12.67
C HIS A 163 -25.63 -0.73 -13.70
N ARG A 164 -26.08 0.44 -14.19
CA ARG A 164 -25.12 1.44 -14.67
C ARG A 164 -24.15 1.65 -13.51
N ILE A 165 -22.88 1.30 -13.69
CA ILE A 165 -21.89 1.06 -12.62
C ILE A 165 -22.12 2.04 -11.47
N ASN A 166 -22.74 1.55 -10.40
CA ASN A 166 -23.08 2.39 -9.26
C ASN A 166 -21.85 2.45 -8.36
N SER A 167 -21.31 3.65 -8.17
CA SER A 167 -20.12 3.89 -7.35
C SER A 167 -20.27 3.36 -5.93
N GLY A 168 -21.47 3.36 -5.35
CA GLY A 168 -21.71 2.86 -3.99
C GLY A 168 -21.47 1.35 -3.86
N ASN A 169 -22.02 0.56 -4.80
CA ASN A 169 -21.85 -0.91 -4.80
C ASN A 169 -20.38 -1.30 -4.98
N LEU A 170 -19.69 -0.63 -5.91
CA LEU A 170 -18.29 -0.91 -6.20
C LEU A 170 -17.39 -0.50 -5.02
N THR A 171 -17.70 0.63 -4.37
CA THR A 171 -16.99 1.09 -3.18
C THR A 171 -17.12 0.10 -2.02
N SER A 172 -18.34 -0.35 -1.73
CA SER A 172 -18.61 -1.35 -0.70
C SER A 172 -17.86 -2.66 -0.99
N LEU A 173 -17.93 -3.16 -2.23
CA LEU A 173 -17.23 -4.39 -2.61
C LEU A 173 -15.70 -4.28 -2.47
N ILE A 174 -15.09 -3.20 -2.96
CA ILE A 174 -13.63 -3.00 -2.89
C ILE A 174 -13.18 -2.85 -1.44
N LYS A 175 -13.90 -2.08 -0.62
CA LYS A 175 -13.60 -1.91 0.82
C LYS A 175 -13.71 -3.25 1.55
N SER A 176 -14.73 -4.05 1.26
CA SER A 176 -14.90 -5.38 1.84
C SER A 176 -13.82 -6.36 1.37
N VAL A 177 -13.41 -6.34 0.10
CA VAL A 177 -12.29 -7.16 -0.40
C VAL A 177 -10.98 -6.77 0.28
N ALA A 178 -10.70 -5.47 0.41
CA ALA A 178 -9.52 -4.98 1.13
C ALA A 178 -9.52 -5.40 2.62
N ALA A 179 -10.68 -5.35 3.27
CA ALA A 179 -10.86 -5.73 4.67
C ALA A 179 -10.67 -7.24 4.94
N ALA A 180 -10.78 -8.09 3.90
CA ALA A 180 -10.62 -9.54 4.06
C ALA A 180 -9.16 -9.94 4.34
N GLN A 181 -8.18 -9.12 3.94
CA GLN A 181 -6.74 -9.38 4.13
C GLN A 181 -6.29 -10.79 3.67
N LYS A 182 -6.91 -11.30 2.60
CA LYS A 182 -6.71 -12.65 2.05
C LYS A 182 -6.28 -12.56 0.59
N PRO A 183 -5.61 -13.59 0.04
CA PRO A 183 -5.14 -13.58 -1.33
C PRO A 183 -6.30 -13.39 -2.33
N VAL A 184 -6.11 -12.47 -3.26
CA VAL A 184 -7.06 -12.08 -4.30
C VAL A 184 -6.63 -12.64 -5.65
N SER A 185 -7.56 -13.23 -6.40
CA SER A 185 -7.25 -13.74 -7.73
C SER A 185 -6.95 -12.61 -8.73
N PRO A 186 -5.96 -12.77 -9.63
CA PRO A 186 -5.64 -11.76 -10.65
C PRO A 186 -6.81 -11.43 -11.58
N SER A 187 -7.69 -12.39 -11.85
CA SER A 187 -8.91 -12.19 -12.64
C SER A 187 -9.89 -11.26 -11.95
N LEU A 188 -10.12 -11.45 -10.64
CA LEU A 188 -10.98 -10.55 -9.86
C LEU A 188 -10.40 -9.14 -9.85
N PHE A 189 -9.10 -9.01 -9.58
CA PHE A 189 -8.42 -7.71 -9.57
C PHE A 189 -8.58 -6.98 -10.92
N THR A 190 -8.38 -7.69 -12.03
CA THR A 190 -8.56 -7.14 -13.37
C THR A 190 -10.01 -6.71 -13.62
N GLY A 191 -10.98 -7.49 -13.14
CA GLY A 191 -12.40 -7.16 -13.21
C GLY A 191 -12.73 -5.89 -12.40
N LEU A 192 -12.28 -5.81 -11.15
CA LEU A 192 -12.48 -4.66 -10.27
C LEU A 192 -11.87 -3.38 -10.87
N ARG A 193 -10.62 -3.47 -11.37
CA ARG A 193 -9.96 -2.38 -12.08
C ARG A 193 -10.80 -1.88 -13.25
N ARG A 194 -11.22 -2.78 -14.14
CA ARG A 194 -12.05 -2.40 -15.31
C ARG A 194 -13.36 -1.75 -14.91
N ALA A 195 -13.96 -2.18 -13.80
CA ALA A 195 -15.18 -1.56 -13.29
C ALA A 195 -14.93 -0.16 -12.73
N VAL A 196 -13.82 0.06 -12.00
CA VAL A 196 -13.46 1.38 -11.44
C VAL A 196 -13.23 2.41 -12.53
N PHE A 197 -12.45 2.09 -13.57
CA PHE A 197 -12.14 3.03 -14.67
C PHE A 197 -13.30 3.24 -15.67
N ARG A 198 -14.47 2.65 -15.41
CA ARG A 198 -15.71 2.96 -16.15
C ARG A 198 -16.62 3.93 -15.38
N LEU A 199 -16.23 4.37 -14.18
CA LEU A 199 -16.96 5.39 -13.44
C LEU A 199 -16.77 6.76 -14.12
N ASP A 200 -17.77 7.64 -13.99
CA ASP A 200 -17.72 9.00 -14.58
C ASP A 200 -17.08 10.05 -13.64
N ASN A 201 -16.72 9.68 -12.40
CA ASN A 201 -16.27 10.62 -11.38
C ASN A 201 -14.81 10.35 -10.98
N ASP A 202 -13.91 11.22 -11.45
CA ASP A 202 -12.47 11.13 -11.22
C ASP A 202 -12.10 11.06 -9.72
N HIS A 203 -12.79 11.82 -8.85
CA HIS A 203 -12.49 11.77 -7.42
C HIS A 203 -12.80 10.41 -6.79
N LEU A 204 -13.84 9.72 -7.27
CA LEU A 204 -14.19 8.38 -6.81
C LEU A 204 -13.27 7.31 -7.41
N ILE A 205 -12.90 7.44 -8.68
CA ILE A 205 -11.88 6.58 -9.31
C ILE A 205 -10.61 6.60 -8.45
N MET A 206 -10.21 7.78 -8.00
CA MET A 206 -9.02 7.98 -7.20
C MET A 206 -9.12 7.32 -5.82
N GLU A 207 -10.22 7.53 -5.08
CA GLU A 207 -10.42 6.87 -3.76
C GLU A 207 -10.40 5.34 -3.90
N LEU A 208 -11.03 4.81 -4.94
CA LEU A 208 -11.05 3.37 -5.20
C LEU A 208 -9.71 2.85 -5.70
N SER A 209 -8.96 3.66 -6.43
CA SER A 209 -7.61 3.31 -6.90
C SER A 209 -6.62 3.18 -5.76
N GLU A 210 -6.72 4.00 -4.71
CA GLU A 210 -5.92 3.85 -3.49
C GLU A 210 -6.18 2.47 -2.85
N CYS A 211 -7.45 2.10 -2.70
CA CYS A 211 -7.84 0.79 -2.16
C CYS A 211 -7.38 -0.36 -3.07
N LEU A 212 -7.53 -0.24 -4.38
CA LEU A 212 -7.09 -1.24 -5.36
C LEU A 212 -5.56 -1.37 -5.38
N MET A 213 -4.81 -0.28 -5.22
CA MET A 213 -3.36 -0.31 -5.13
C MET A 213 -2.92 -1.10 -3.89
N SER A 214 -3.55 -0.84 -2.74
CA SER A 214 -3.30 -1.61 -1.53
C SER A 214 -3.61 -3.10 -1.72
N ILE A 215 -4.70 -3.43 -2.42
CA ILE A 215 -5.03 -4.82 -2.76
C ILE A 215 -3.99 -5.46 -3.69
N ALA A 216 -3.60 -4.76 -4.75
CA ALA A 216 -2.64 -5.24 -5.74
C ALA A 216 -1.31 -5.60 -5.08
N LEU A 217 -0.78 -4.69 -4.25
CA LEU A 217 0.54 -4.81 -3.66
C LEU A 217 0.61 -5.83 -2.52
N ASN A 218 -0.46 -5.99 -1.75
CA ASN A 218 -0.43 -6.81 -0.53
C ASN A 218 -1.11 -8.17 -0.67
N TYR A 219 -2.08 -8.31 -1.58
CA TYR A 219 -2.97 -9.48 -1.60
C TYR A 219 -3.06 -10.18 -2.96
N VAL A 220 -2.55 -9.63 -4.06
CA VAL A 220 -2.56 -10.32 -5.37
C VAL A 220 -1.22 -11.02 -5.60
N ASP A 221 -1.22 -12.36 -5.63
CA ASP A 221 -0.03 -13.16 -5.91
C ASP A 221 -0.35 -14.37 -6.81
N PRO A 222 0.30 -14.53 -8.00
CA PRO A 222 1.22 -13.58 -8.62
C PRO A 222 0.48 -12.42 -9.26
N LEU A 223 0.98 -11.19 -9.05
CA LEU A 223 0.55 -10.01 -9.79
C LEU A 223 1.31 -9.94 -11.13
N PRO A 224 0.63 -10.07 -12.29
CA PRO A 224 1.31 -9.96 -13.58
C PRO A 224 1.83 -8.53 -13.79
N SER A 225 3.11 -8.41 -14.16
CA SER A 225 3.77 -7.11 -14.40
C SER A 225 2.98 -6.20 -15.32
N ASP A 226 2.46 -6.75 -16.43
CA ASP A 226 1.71 -5.98 -17.43
C ASP A 226 0.38 -5.45 -16.89
N THR A 227 -0.26 -6.23 -16.01
CA THR A 227 -1.52 -5.83 -15.38
C THR A 227 -1.29 -4.75 -14.35
N PHE A 228 -0.20 -4.83 -13.59
CA PHE A 228 0.18 -3.80 -12.63
C PHE A 228 0.63 -2.51 -13.32
N LEU A 229 1.49 -2.60 -14.34
CA LEU A 229 1.98 -1.45 -15.11
C LEU A 229 0.84 -0.69 -15.75
N SER A 230 -0.07 -1.39 -16.43
CA SER A 230 -1.22 -0.73 -17.04
C SER A 230 -2.17 -0.14 -15.98
N PHE A 231 -2.30 -0.76 -14.80
CA PHE A 231 -3.07 -0.16 -13.70
C PHE A 231 -2.40 1.11 -13.17
N TYR A 232 -1.09 1.06 -12.96
CA TYR A 232 -0.27 2.17 -12.52
C TYR A 232 -0.38 3.37 -13.47
N HIS A 233 -0.30 3.15 -14.78
CA HIS A 233 -0.51 4.20 -15.77
C HIS A 233 -1.93 4.78 -15.76
N ASP A 234 -2.96 3.93 -15.64
CA ASP A 234 -4.35 4.41 -15.54
C ASP A 234 -4.52 5.31 -14.29
N VAL A 235 -3.93 4.90 -13.17
CA VAL A 235 -3.93 5.67 -11.92
C VAL A 235 -3.22 7.01 -12.12
N ILE A 236 -1.97 7.03 -12.59
CA ILE A 236 -1.22 8.27 -12.86
C ILE A 236 -2.00 9.21 -13.77
N SER A 237 -2.58 8.70 -14.86
CA SER A 237 -3.35 9.51 -15.79
C SER A 237 -4.56 10.19 -15.14
N THR A 238 -5.22 9.51 -14.20
CA THR A 238 -6.34 10.05 -13.43
C THR A 238 -5.87 11.08 -12.40
N TYR A 239 -4.70 10.84 -11.79
CA TYR A 239 -4.07 11.77 -10.85
C TYR A 239 -3.71 13.10 -11.52
N HIS A 240 -3.18 13.07 -12.74
CA HIS A 240 -2.91 14.28 -13.53
C HIS A 240 -4.15 15.16 -13.73
N LEU A 241 -5.34 14.55 -13.85
CA LEU A 241 -6.60 15.29 -14.01
C LEU A 241 -7.09 15.90 -12.69
N CYS A 242 -6.89 15.22 -11.55
CA CYS A 242 -7.41 15.64 -10.25
C CYS A 242 -6.57 16.72 -9.55
N ASN A 243 -5.24 16.76 -9.80
CA ASN A 243 -4.29 17.70 -9.18
C ASN A 243 -4.40 17.80 -7.63
N ASP A 244 -4.69 16.69 -6.96
CA ASP A 244 -4.85 16.61 -5.49
C ASP A 244 -3.61 15.98 -4.85
N THR A 245 -2.74 16.82 -4.31
CA THR A 245 -1.47 16.42 -3.67
C THR A 245 -1.67 15.53 -2.44
N SER A 246 -2.80 15.68 -1.72
CA SER A 246 -3.08 14.89 -0.51
C SER A 246 -3.36 13.41 -0.81
N LYS A 247 -3.91 13.13 -2.00
CA LYS A 247 -4.16 11.77 -2.47
C LYS A 247 -2.89 11.13 -3.01
N ILE A 248 -1.98 11.92 -3.59
CA ILE A 248 -0.68 11.44 -4.06
C ILE A 248 0.13 10.97 -2.85
N ALA A 249 0.16 11.77 -1.79
CA ALA A 249 0.81 11.41 -0.53
C ALA A 249 0.33 10.05 0.01
N ARG A 250 -0.98 9.82 0.01
CA ARG A 250 -1.58 8.56 0.46
C ARG A 250 -1.22 7.37 -0.43
N LEU A 251 -1.28 7.54 -1.75
CA LEU A 251 -0.88 6.49 -2.69
C LEU A 251 0.60 6.11 -2.51
N MET A 252 1.43 7.11 -2.29
CA MET A 252 2.86 6.95 -2.03
C MET A 252 3.13 6.22 -0.72
N ASP A 253 2.42 6.58 0.35
CA ASP A 253 2.49 5.82 1.60
C ASP A 253 2.04 4.36 1.42
N ILE A 254 1.05 4.08 0.56
CA ILE A 254 0.64 2.70 0.24
C ILE A 254 1.76 1.94 -0.48
N ILE A 255 2.45 2.58 -1.42
CA ILE A 255 3.57 1.96 -2.16
C ILE A 255 4.73 1.67 -1.21
N ILE A 256 5.14 2.64 -0.37
CA ILE A 256 6.22 2.45 0.62
C ILE A 256 5.92 1.29 1.56
N ASN A 257 4.68 1.23 2.06
CA ASN A 257 4.27 0.21 3.02
C ASN A 257 3.90 -1.13 2.35
N SER A 258 4.20 -1.31 1.07
CA SER A 258 3.97 -2.59 0.39
C SER A 258 4.88 -3.69 0.93
N ARG A 259 4.38 -4.93 0.88
CA ARG A 259 5.10 -6.11 1.38
C ARG A 259 6.46 -6.32 0.72
N ASP A 260 6.61 -5.89 -0.53
CA ASP A 260 7.84 -6.02 -1.33
C ASP A 260 8.06 -4.74 -2.15
N LEU A 261 8.45 -3.66 -1.45
CA LEU A 261 8.70 -2.35 -2.05
C LEU A 261 9.72 -2.44 -3.19
N TYR A 262 10.79 -3.21 -3.00
CA TYR A 262 11.84 -3.34 -3.99
C TYR A 262 11.32 -3.95 -5.29
N ARG A 263 10.61 -5.09 -5.22
CA ARG A 263 9.99 -5.70 -6.39
C ARG A 263 8.93 -4.79 -7.02
N THR A 264 8.17 -4.08 -6.20
CA THR A 264 7.17 -3.12 -6.69
C THR A 264 7.82 -2.02 -7.53
N LEU A 265 8.90 -1.43 -7.04
CA LEU A 265 9.65 -0.40 -7.75
C LEU A 265 10.35 -0.93 -9.00
N GLN A 266 10.84 -2.18 -8.99
CA GLN A 266 11.38 -2.82 -10.19
C GLN A 266 10.31 -3.05 -11.28
N ILE A 267 9.09 -3.41 -10.88
CA ILE A 267 7.98 -3.59 -11.83
C ILE A 267 7.52 -2.25 -12.37
N MET A 268 7.53 -1.18 -11.55
CA MET A 268 7.29 0.18 -12.01
C MET A 268 8.39 0.57 -13.00
N ALA A 269 8.17 0.35 -14.29
CA ALA A 269 9.13 0.64 -15.35
C ALA A 269 9.69 2.06 -15.30
N ASN A 270 8.96 3.01 -14.70
CA ASN A 270 9.43 4.34 -14.37
C ASN A 270 8.72 4.94 -13.14
N PRO A 271 9.24 4.77 -11.91
CA PRO A 271 8.63 5.36 -10.71
C PRO A 271 8.71 6.90 -10.71
N VAL A 272 9.52 7.48 -11.61
CA VAL A 272 9.74 8.92 -11.71
C VAL A 272 8.46 9.66 -12.09
N GLU A 273 7.63 9.13 -12.99
CA GLU A 273 6.40 9.84 -13.41
C GLU A 273 5.50 10.19 -12.22
N MET A 274 5.39 9.29 -11.25
CA MET A 274 4.63 9.54 -10.03
C MET A 274 5.36 10.47 -9.06
N LEU A 275 6.68 10.41 -8.99
CA LEU A 275 7.47 11.33 -8.15
C LEU A 275 7.39 12.78 -8.66
N LEU A 276 7.35 12.97 -9.98
CA LEU A 276 7.20 14.29 -10.61
C LEU A 276 5.83 14.93 -10.37
N LEU A 277 4.82 14.13 -10.02
CA LEU A 277 3.52 14.65 -9.57
C LEU A 277 3.59 15.32 -8.19
N ILE A 278 4.62 15.03 -7.38
CA ILE A 278 4.79 15.63 -6.06
C ILE A 278 5.45 17.00 -6.20
N HIS A 279 4.63 18.06 -6.24
CA HIS A 279 5.16 19.43 -6.27
C HIS A 279 5.77 19.89 -4.94
N ASP A 280 5.42 19.22 -3.83
CA ASP A 280 5.94 19.53 -2.50
C ASP A 280 7.31 18.87 -2.28
N ARG A 281 8.36 19.71 -2.17
CA ARG A 281 9.74 19.28 -2.00
C ARG A 281 9.97 18.53 -0.69
N ASP A 282 9.31 18.93 0.39
CA ASP A 282 9.50 18.33 1.70
C ASP A 282 8.89 16.93 1.71
N MET A 283 7.72 16.78 1.08
CA MET A 283 7.07 15.49 0.90
C MET A 283 7.92 14.55 0.03
N LEU A 284 8.40 15.03 -1.12
CA LEU A 284 9.27 14.26 -2.01
C LEU A 284 10.56 13.81 -1.29
N SER A 285 11.18 14.71 -0.54
CA SER A 285 12.41 14.40 0.22
C SER A 285 12.14 13.35 1.29
N SER A 286 11.05 13.50 2.07
CA SER A 286 10.66 12.49 3.08
C SER A 286 10.39 11.12 2.46
N PHE A 287 9.82 11.09 1.26
CA PHE A 287 9.51 9.87 0.53
C PHE A 287 10.78 9.17 0.06
N LEU A 288 11.70 9.91 -0.57
CA LEU A 288 12.98 9.38 -1.02
C LEU A 288 13.81 8.84 0.15
N LEU A 289 13.82 9.50 1.30
CA LEU A 289 14.48 9.00 2.51
C LEU A 289 13.91 7.66 2.98
N LYS A 290 12.58 7.52 3.00
CA LYS A 290 11.94 6.24 3.35
C LYS A 290 12.31 5.14 2.36
N ILE A 291 12.37 5.45 1.07
CA ILE A 291 12.80 4.49 0.03
C ILE A 291 14.24 4.04 0.27
N ILE A 292 15.16 4.99 0.47
CA ILE A 292 16.58 4.69 0.72
C ILE A 292 16.72 3.77 1.93
N ALA A 293 16.00 4.06 3.02
CA ALA A 293 16.05 3.28 4.26
C ALA A 293 15.47 1.85 4.13
N MET A 294 14.60 1.60 3.15
CA MET A 294 13.91 0.29 3.01
C MET A 294 14.50 -0.60 1.92
N ILE A 295 15.20 -0.03 0.94
CA ILE A 295 15.75 -0.80 -0.18
C ILE A 295 17.11 -1.41 0.19
N PRO A 296 17.34 -2.71 -0.07
CA PRO A 296 18.66 -3.30 0.13
C PRO A 296 19.70 -2.68 -0.82
N VAL A 297 20.91 -2.43 -0.31
CA VAL A 297 22.04 -1.91 -1.10
C VAL A 297 22.55 -3.00 -2.05
N SER A 298 22.08 -2.98 -3.30
CA SER A 298 22.47 -3.87 -4.40
C SER A 298 22.84 -3.03 -5.62
N ASN A 299 23.55 -3.61 -6.59
CA ASN A 299 23.89 -2.88 -7.82
C ASN A 299 22.64 -2.43 -8.59
N GLU A 300 21.60 -3.27 -8.59
CA GLU A 300 20.32 -2.99 -9.24
C GLU A 300 19.54 -1.87 -8.53
N SER A 301 19.56 -1.82 -7.19
CA SER A 301 18.92 -0.72 -6.46
C SER A 301 19.65 0.60 -6.65
N ILE A 302 20.98 0.58 -6.75
CA ILE A 302 21.79 1.77 -7.03
C ILE A 302 21.45 2.33 -8.41
N ASP A 303 21.39 1.48 -9.45
CA ASP A 303 21.00 1.95 -10.78
C ASP A 303 19.61 2.56 -10.79
N MET A 304 18.66 1.90 -10.11
CA MET A 304 17.29 2.38 -10.02
C MET A 304 17.23 3.74 -9.32
N MET A 305 17.87 3.88 -8.15
CA MET A 305 17.87 5.14 -7.39
C MET A 305 18.59 6.26 -8.12
N SER A 306 19.73 5.99 -8.74
CA SER A 306 20.43 6.98 -9.54
C SER A 306 19.63 7.41 -10.78
N SER A 307 18.94 6.49 -11.45
CA SER A 307 18.01 6.83 -12.54
C SER A 307 16.87 7.72 -12.05
N ILE A 308 16.36 7.47 -10.84
CA ILE A 308 15.35 8.33 -10.20
C ILE A 308 15.90 9.73 -9.97
N PHE A 309 17.06 9.84 -9.32
CA PHE A 309 17.67 11.14 -9.02
C PHE A 309 18.02 11.92 -10.30
N PHE A 310 18.63 11.27 -11.28
CA PHE A 310 18.93 11.89 -12.58
C PHE A 310 17.67 12.45 -13.24
N SER A 311 16.57 11.69 -13.21
CA SER A 311 15.34 12.12 -13.83
C SER A 311 14.70 13.30 -13.07
N ILE A 312 14.74 13.30 -11.74
CA ILE A 312 14.27 14.42 -10.91
C ILE A 312 15.14 15.67 -11.19
N GLU A 313 16.46 15.55 -11.22
CA GLU A 313 17.36 16.67 -11.58
C GLU A 313 17.06 17.20 -13.00
N SER A 314 16.83 16.31 -13.97
CA SER A 314 16.52 16.69 -15.36
C SER A 314 15.21 17.46 -15.50
N SER A 315 14.27 17.25 -14.57
CA SER A 315 12.99 17.97 -14.50
C SER A 315 13.09 19.34 -13.81
N ASN A 316 14.30 19.81 -13.48
CA ASN A 316 14.57 21.04 -12.70
C ASN A 316 13.98 21.02 -11.27
N MET A 317 13.72 19.84 -10.72
CA MET A 317 13.33 19.70 -9.32
C MET A 317 14.59 19.56 -8.46
N HIS A 318 14.79 20.50 -7.54
CA HIS A 318 15.88 20.42 -6.58
C HIS A 318 15.55 19.38 -5.50
N ILE A 319 16.34 18.31 -5.47
CA ILE A 319 16.35 17.34 -4.38
C ILE A 319 17.06 17.97 -3.19
N ASP A 320 16.55 17.74 -1.97
CA ASP A 320 17.24 18.17 -0.76
C ASP A 320 18.62 17.50 -0.67
N SER A 321 19.65 18.31 -0.45
CA SER A 321 21.02 17.86 -0.20
C SER A 321 21.13 16.81 0.90
N GLN A 322 20.22 16.81 1.89
CA GLN A 322 20.20 15.81 2.93
C GLN A 322 19.87 14.41 2.39
N VAL A 323 18.93 14.30 1.44
CA VAL A 323 18.52 13.03 0.83
C VAL A 323 19.69 12.37 0.11
N ILE A 324 20.43 13.18 -0.65
CA ILE A 324 21.57 12.68 -1.44
C ILE A 324 22.74 12.34 -0.52
N LYS A 325 22.95 13.11 0.56
CA LYS A 325 23.93 12.76 1.60
C LYS A 325 23.59 11.41 2.23
N GLU A 326 22.35 11.20 2.65
CA GLU A 326 21.89 9.94 3.26
C GLU A 326 22.04 8.75 2.29
N TYR A 327 21.67 8.94 1.02
CA TYR A 327 21.89 7.92 -0.03
C TYR A 327 23.37 7.57 -0.22
N ILE A 328 24.23 8.58 -0.35
CA ILE A 328 25.67 8.38 -0.54
C ILE A 328 26.28 7.71 0.69
N THR A 329 25.85 8.09 1.90
CA THR A 329 26.32 7.44 3.15
C THR A 329 25.86 5.99 3.23
N GLU A 330 24.63 5.67 2.83
CA GLU A 330 24.11 4.30 2.88
C GLU A 330 24.85 3.39 1.89
N ILE A 331 25.21 3.90 0.71
CA ILE A 331 26.02 3.14 -0.26
C ILE A 331 27.47 2.97 0.20
N SER A 332 28.00 3.95 0.94
CA SER A 332 29.40 3.97 1.38
C SER A 332 29.66 3.20 2.66
N THR A 333 28.62 2.79 3.41
CA THR A 333 28.82 1.95 4.58
C THR A 333 29.29 0.55 4.13
N PRO A 334 30.51 0.11 4.50
CA PRO A 334 30.87 -1.28 4.32
C PRO A 334 29.94 -2.14 5.21
N ASN A 335 29.55 -3.34 4.76
CA ASN A 335 28.97 -4.27 5.72
C ASN A 335 30.04 -4.58 6.78
N ALA A 336 29.62 -5.08 7.93
CA ALA A 336 30.45 -5.22 9.14
C ALA A 336 31.69 -6.12 9.00
N THR A 337 31.99 -6.63 7.81
CA THR A 337 33.22 -7.37 7.49
C THR A 337 34.30 -6.39 7.01
N ASP A 338 35.32 -6.21 7.84
CA ASP A 338 36.50 -5.37 7.60
C ASP A 338 37.47 -5.96 6.55
N ASP A 339 36.92 -6.42 5.42
CA ASP A 339 37.67 -7.12 4.37
C ASP A 339 37.88 -6.22 3.13
N ILE A 340 39.08 -6.28 2.52
CA ILE A 340 39.44 -5.48 1.33
C ILE A 340 38.48 -5.71 0.13
N PRO A 341 38.06 -6.95 -0.19
CA PRO A 341 37.08 -7.21 -1.26
C PRO A 341 35.76 -6.46 -1.08
N GLU A 342 35.31 -6.29 0.16
CA GLU A 342 34.11 -5.54 0.46
C GLU A 342 34.30 -4.04 0.24
N HIS A 343 35.42 -3.47 0.72
CA HIS A 343 35.77 -2.08 0.43
C HIS A 343 35.84 -1.81 -1.07
N ARG A 344 36.35 -2.78 -1.86
CA ARG A 344 36.37 -2.71 -3.33
C ARG A 344 34.97 -2.74 -3.94
N SER A 345 34.09 -3.61 -3.44
CA SER A 345 32.67 -3.61 -3.84
C SER A 345 31.99 -2.26 -3.56
N THR A 346 32.21 -1.71 -2.37
CA THR A 346 31.69 -0.39 -1.96
C THR A 346 32.23 0.73 -2.83
N LEU A 347 33.53 0.75 -3.15
CA LEU A 347 34.10 1.71 -4.09
C LEU A 347 33.44 1.60 -5.47
N HIS A 348 33.29 0.40 -6.03
CA HIS A 348 32.62 0.21 -7.32
C HIS A 348 31.16 0.70 -7.30
N ARG A 349 30.44 0.50 -6.19
CA ARG A 349 29.09 1.03 -6.00
C ARG A 349 29.08 2.57 -6.02
N LEU A 350 30.02 3.21 -5.33
CA LEU A 350 30.19 4.67 -5.35
C LEU A 350 30.56 5.21 -6.74
N MET A 351 31.48 4.55 -7.44
CA MET A 351 31.88 4.92 -8.80
C MET A 351 30.68 4.89 -9.75
N ARG A 352 29.85 3.84 -9.65
CA ARG A 352 28.64 3.69 -10.45
C ARG A 352 27.62 4.78 -10.14
N ALA A 353 27.34 5.04 -8.86
CA ALA A 353 26.44 6.11 -8.45
C ALA A 353 26.92 7.49 -8.93
N HIS A 354 28.22 7.80 -8.79
CA HIS A 354 28.80 9.05 -9.27
C HIS A 354 28.63 9.23 -10.79
N SER A 355 28.79 8.16 -11.58
CA SER A 355 28.65 8.25 -13.04
C SER A 355 27.24 8.65 -13.52
N GLN A 356 26.24 8.48 -12.65
CA GLN A 356 24.82 8.72 -12.96
C GLN A 356 24.27 10.00 -12.29
N LEU A 357 24.96 10.55 -11.29
CA LEU A 357 24.55 11.74 -10.55
C LEU A 357 25.27 13.00 -11.05
N SER A 358 24.70 14.17 -10.79
CA SER A 358 25.33 15.44 -11.17
C SER A 358 26.68 15.65 -10.49
N CYS A 359 27.60 16.32 -11.19
CA CYS A 359 28.95 16.65 -10.71
C CYS A 359 28.96 17.53 -9.45
N TYR A 360 27.84 18.17 -9.12
CA TYR A 360 27.67 18.98 -7.91
C TYR A 360 27.97 18.19 -6.63
N TRP A 361 27.68 16.89 -6.62
CA TRP A 361 27.89 16.01 -5.47
C TRP A 361 29.30 15.44 -5.35
N GLY A 362 30.19 15.79 -6.28
CA GLY A 362 31.59 15.31 -6.33
C GLY A 362 32.34 15.38 -4.99
N PRO A 363 32.26 16.48 -4.20
CA PRO A 363 32.93 16.55 -2.91
C PRO A 363 32.50 15.47 -1.91
N LEU A 364 31.22 15.07 -1.91
CA LEU A 364 30.71 14.01 -1.01
C LEU A 364 31.23 12.63 -1.44
N PHE A 365 31.29 12.37 -2.75
CA PHE A 365 31.86 11.12 -3.28
C PHE A 365 33.34 11.00 -2.94
N ILE A 366 34.10 12.09 -3.06
CA ILE A 366 35.50 12.15 -2.63
C ILE A 366 35.61 11.84 -1.14
N ASP A 367 34.77 12.48 -0.31
CA ASP A 367 34.83 12.28 1.14
C ASP A 367 34.57 10.83 1.55
N GLN A 368 33.59 10.17 0.92
CA GLN A 368 33.34 8.75 1.17
C GLN A 368 34.45 7.83 0.64
N ALA A 369 35.00 8.12 -0.55
CA ALA A 369 36.12 7.36 -1.09
C ALA A 369 37.36 7.48 -0.20
N LEU A 370 37.63 8.66 0.35
CA LEU A 370 38.73 8.88 1.31
C LEU A 370 38.49 8.17 2.65
N ASN A 371 37.24 8.12 3.13
CA ASN A 371 36.91 7.35 4.33
C ASN A 371 37.16 5.84 4.14
N ILE A 372 36.74 5.29 3.00
CA ILE A 372 36.99 3.90 2.60
C ILE A 372 38.50 3.63 2.49
N LEU A 373 39.24 4.55 1.88
CA LEU A 373 40.70 4.49 1.75
C LEU A 373 41.38 4.47 3.13
N HIS A 374 41.01 5.35 4.06
CA HIS A 374 41.59 5.39 5.40
C HIS A 374 41.24 4.13 6.22
N SER A 375 40.01 3.62 6.07
CA SER A 375 39.59 2.35 6.68
C SER A 375 40.49 1.20 6.23
N ALA A 376 40.66 1.04 4.91
CA ALA A 376 41.52 0.01 4.33
C ALA A 376 43.00 0.18 4.70
N HIS A 377 43.50 1.42 4.77
CA HIS A 377 44.88 1.70 5.18
C HIS A 377 45.15 1.31 6.63
N ASN A 378 44.22 1.62 7.55
CA ASN A 378 44.38 1.30 8.97
C ASN A 378 44.33 -0.21 9.26
N GLN A 379 43.64 -0.97 8.42
CA GLN A 379 43.47 -2.42 8.57
C GLN A 379 44.59 -3.23 7.92
N SER A 380 45.23 -2.69 6.89
CA SER A 380 46.23 -3.42 6.12
C SER A 380 47.58 -3.41 6.81
N HIS A 381 48.05 -4.60 7.21
CA HIS A 381 49.45 -4.84 7.50
C HIS A 381 50.27 -4.84 6.19
N MET A 382 50.33 -3.71 5.47
CA MET A 382 51.19 -3.50 4.29
C MET A 382 51.07 -4.60 3.20
N ASP A 383 49.89 -5.20 3.03
CA ASP A 383 49.67 -6.17 1.95
C ASP A 383 49.58 -5.45 0.60
N VAL A 384 50.14 -6.09 -0.43
CA VAL A 384 50.19 -5.55 -1.81
C VAL A 384 48.78 -5.23 -2.35
N GLU A 385 47.78 -6.04 -1.99
CA GLU A 385 46.39 -5.84 -2.40
C GLU A 385 45.78 -4.56 -1.83
N ALA A 386 46.17 -4.17 -0.62
CA ALA A 386 45.70 -2.94 0.01
C ALA A 386 46.29 -1.71 -0.67
N TYR A 387 47.57 -1.76 -1.06
CA TYR A 387 48.21 -0.70 -1.83
C TYR A 387 47.56 -0.49 -3.20
N GLU A 388 47.27 -1.58 -3.92
CA GLU A 388 46.56 -1.50 -5.20
C GLU A 388 45.16 -0.88 -5.02
N PHE A 389 44.44 -1.29 -3.97
CA PHE A 389 43.13 -0.75 -3.67
C PHE A 389 43.15 0.75 -3.30
N ILE A 390 44.12 1.18 -2.47
CA ILE A 390 44.33 2.60 -2.14
C ILE A 390 44.58 3.40 -3.42
N GLY A 391 45.38 2.87 -4.35
CA GLY A 391 45.59 3.46 -5.67
C GLY A 391 44.29 3.68 -6.44
N GLN A 392 43.42 2.67 -6.48
CA GLN A 392 42.10 2.77 -7.15
C GLN A 392 41.19 3.83 -6.51
N CYS A 393 41.18 3.96 -5.18
CA CYS A 393 40.44 5.02 -4.49
C CYS A 393 40.95 6.41 -4.90
N LEU A 394 42.27 6.60 -4.98
CA LEU A 394 42.88 7.88 -5.39
C LEU A 394 42.63 8.19 -6.86
N GLU A 395 42.76 7.21 -7.75
CA GLU A 395 42.44 7.34 -9.17
C GLU A 395 40.95 7.72 -9.38
N PHE A 396 40.05 7.15 -8.59
CA PHE A 396 38.65 7.57 -8.61
C PHE A 396 38.50 9.04 -8.20
N CYS A 397 39.10 9.47 -7.08
CA CYS A 397 39.08 10.87 -6.66
C CYS A 397 39.68 11.80 -7.73
N GLU A 398 40.80 11.43 -8.34
CA GLU A 398 41.45 12.13 -9.45
C GLU A 398 40.50 12.32 -10.64
N SER A 399 39.65 11.34 -10.94
CA SER A 399 38.66 11.44 -12.03
C SER A 399 37.51 12.43 -11.74
N ILE A 400 37.19 12.66 -10.47
CA ILE A 400 36.08 13.55 -10.05
C ILE A 400 36.55 15.00 -9.93
N LEU A 401 37.77 15.21 -9.43
CA LEU A 401 38.30 16.54 -9.09
C LEU A 401 38.18 17.59 -10.22
N PRO A 402 38.47 17.28 -11.51
CA PRO A 402 38.30 18.24 -12.60
C PRO A 402 36.85 18.70 -12.83
N LEU A 403 35.87 17.90 -12.39
CA LEU A 403 34.44 18.22 -12.50
C LEU A 403 34.00 19.22 -11.43
N ILE A 404 34.73 19.32 -10.32
CA ILE A 404 34.45 20.22 -9.19
C ILE A 404 35.20 21.54 -9.42
N LYS A 405 34.57 22.45 -10.16
CA LYS A 405 35.16 23.77 -10.43
C LYS A 405 35.14 24.67 -9.20
N GLY A 406 36.23 25.41 -9.02
CA GLY A 406 36.28 26.53 -8.06
C GLY A 406 36.39 26.16 -6.58
N GLN A 407 36.80 24.94 -6.23
CA GLN A 407 37.01 24.53 -4.83
C GLN A 407 38.39 23.88 -4.64
N LEU A 408 39.23 24.49 -3.81
CA LEU A 408 40.56 23.95 -3.44
C LEU A 408 40.47 22.83 -2.39
N ASP A 409 39.50 22.87 -1.50
CA ASP A 409 39.41 21.95 -0.35
C ASP A 409 39.36 20.46 -0.73
N PRO A 410 38.62 20.02 -1.77
CA PRO A 410 38.66 18.62 -2.22
C PRO A 410 40.07 18.19 -2.66
N TYR A 411 40.78 19.01 -3.43
CA TYR A 411 42.15 18.73 -3.87
C TYR A 411 43.09 18.56 -2.67
N LYS A 412 43.01 19.49 -1.70
CA LYS A 412 43.84 19.45 -0.49
C LYS A 412 43.63 18.17 0.31
N ARG A 413 42.38 17.73 0.49
CA ARG A 413 42.06 16.50 1.23
C ARG A 413 42.61 15.26 0.53
N VAL A 414 42.45 15.15 -0.79
CA VAL A 414 43.00 14.02 -1.57
C VAL A 414 44.52 13.99 -1.50
N ILE A 415 45.20 15.14 -1.65
CA ILE A 415 46.67 15.24 -1.53
C ILE A 415 47.12 14.79 -0.14
N GLN A 416 46.46 15.25 0.93
CA GLN A 416 46.81 14.89 2.30
C GLN A 416 46.66 13.38 2.53
N SER A 417 45.55 12.77 2.09
CA SER A 417 45.33 11.33 2.19
C SER A 417 46.33 10.51 1.36
N ALA A 418 46.68 10.97 0.16
CA ALA A 418 47.69 10.31 -0.68
C ALA A 418 49.08 10.35 -0.01
N LEU A 419 49.47 11.48 0.60
CA LEU A 419 50.73 11.57 1.34
C LEU A 419 50.73 10.71 2.60
N GLN A 420 49.62 10.67 3.35
CA GLN A 420 49.49 9.84 4.55
C GLN A 420 49.62 8.34 4.25
N THR A 421 49.11 7.90 3.10
CA THR A 421 49.20 6.50 2.65
C THR A 421 50.51 6.15 1.92
N GLY A 422 51.40 7.13 1.70
CA GLY A 422 52.68 6.93 1.02
C GLY A 422 52.60 6.90 -0.52
N MET A 423 51.46 7.27 -1.11
CA MET A 423 51.22 7.28 -2.56
C MET A 423 51.66 8.62 -3.19
N ILE A 424 52.97 8.88 -3.18
CA ILE A 424 53.56 10.16 -3.62
C ILE A 424 53.25 10.47 -5.10
N SER A 425 53.20 9.45 -5.97
CA SER A 425 52.88 9.62 -7.39
C SER A 425 51.48 10.19 -7.60
N ASN A 426 50.47 9.68 -6.88
CA ASN A 426 49.10 10.17 -6.93
C ASN A 426 48.98 11.57 -6.33
N ALA A 427 49.67 11.84 -5.22
CA ALA A 427 49.71 13.18 -4.64
C ALA A 427 50.25 14.21 -5.67
N GLN A 428 51.31 13.87 -6.40
CA GLN A 428 51.86 14.73 -7.44
C GLN A 428 50.90 14.90 -8.63
N ALA A 429 50.20 13.85 -9.03
CA ALA A 429 49.20 13.90 -10.10
C ALA A 429 48.05 14.86 -9.72
N VAL A 430 47.52 14.76 -8.51
CA VAL A 430 46.46 15.64 -8.00
C VAL A 430 46.93 17.10 -7.90
N VAL A 431 48.19 17.35 -7.50
CA VAL A 431 48.78 18.69 -7.51
C VAL A 431 48.82 19.27 -8.92
N ASN A 432 49.21 18.49 -9.92
CA ASN A 432 49.23 18.96 -11.30
C ASN A 432 47.81 19.30 -11.78
N LEU A 433 46.81 18.47 -11.46
CA LEU A 433 45.40 18.75 -11.75
C LEU A 433 44.90 20.03 -11.04
N ALA A 434 45.34 20.25 -9.80
CA ALA A 434 45.03 21.46 -9.04
C ALA A 434 45.61 22.71 -9.72
N ILE A 435 46.86 22.64 -10.19
CA ILE A 435 47.52 23.74 -10.91
C ILE A 435 46.77 24.04 -12.20
N GLU A 436 46.42 23.02 -12.98
CA GLU A 436 45.64 23.17 -14.22
C GLU A 436 44.29 23.84 -13.96
N SER A 437 43.64 23.50 -12.84
CA SER A 437 42.33 24.04 -12.43
C SER A 437 42.42 25.40 -11.72
N SER A 438 43.61 25.81 -11.27
CA SER A 438 43.82 26.99 -10.43
C SER A 438 43.57 28.33 -11.12
N MET A 439 43.51 28.34 -12.46
CA MET A 439 43.17 29.55 -13.23
C MET A 439 41.76 30.07 -12.91
N ASP A 440 40.87 29.19 -12.47
CA ASP A 440 39.50 29.52 -12.08
C ASP A 440 39.35 29.85 -10.59
N TRP A 441 40.44 29.81 -9.80
CA TRP A 441 40.42 30.00 -8.35
C TRP A 441 40.73 31.44 -7.95
N ASN A 442 40.31 31.82 -6.74
CA ASN A 442 40.66 33.12 -6.18
C ASN A 442 42.16 33.16 -5.78
N ASP A 443 42.71 34.37 -5.67
CA ASP A 443 44.14 34.58 -5.32
C ASP A 443 44.55 33.88 -4.01
N PHE A 444 43.63 33.77 -3.05
CA PHE A 444 43.88 33.14 -1.76
C PHE A 444 44.08 31.62 -1.89
N ASP A 445 43.25 30.95 -2.69
CA ASP A 445 43.34 29.52 -2.97
C ASP A 445 44.60 29.20 -3.77
N GLN A 446 45.00 30.08 -4.70
CA GLN A 446 46.27 29.94 -5.42
C GLN A 446 47.48 30.02 -4.46
N ILE A 447 47.48 30.95 -3.50
CA ILE A 447 48.54 31.07 -2.47
C ILE A 447 48.58 29.81 -1.58
N GLN A 448 47.41 29.28 -1.20
CA GLN A 448 47.35 28.05 -0.44
C GLN A 448 47.90 26.85 -1.23
N LEU A 449 47.58 26.75 -2.52
CA LEU A 449 48.12 25.71 -3.39
C LEU A 449 49.65 25.78 -3.46
N GLN A 450 50.24 26.98 -3.62
CA GLN A 450 51.69 27.16 -3.59
C GLN A 450 52.32 26.70 -2.28
N THR A 451 51.64 26.94 -1.16
CA THR A 451 52.08 26.48 0.16
C THR A 451 52.11 24.94 0.22
N ILE A 452 51.06 24.27 -0.29
CA ILE A 452 50.99 22.80 -0.37
C ILE A 452 52.11 22.23 -1.26
N ILE A 453 52.39 22.87 -2.40
CA ILE A 453 53.48 22.45 -3.31
C ILE A 453 54.83 22.54 -2.60
N SER A 454 55.08 23.64 -1.87
CA SER A 454 56.35 23.82 -1.15
C SER A 454 56.55 22.79 -0.03
N THR A 455 55.49 22.41 0.69
CA THR A 455 55.57 21.38 1.74
C THR A 455 55.77 19.97 1.15
N MET A 456 55.16 19.65 0.01
CA MET A 456 55.42 18.40 -0.70
C MET A 456 56.89 18.28 -1.12
N ASN A 457 57.45 19.33 -1.73
CA ASN A 457 58.85 19.35 -2.15
C ASN A 457 59.82 19.27 -0.96
N ALA A 458 59.43 19.77 0.21
CA ALA A 458 60.23 19.66 1.44
C ALA A 458 60.21 18.25 2.03
N ASN A 459 59.09 17.52 1.91
CA ASN A 459 58.96 16.15 2.42
C ASN A 459 59.49 15.08 1.45
N ALA A 460 59.62 15.40 0.15
CA ALA A 460 60.17 14.51 -0.87
C ALA A 460 61.72 14.46 -0.88
N ASN A 461 62.37 15.46 -0.28
CA ASN A 461 63.82 15.50 -0.01
C ASN A 461 64.13 14.93 1.37
#